data_AF-A0A355PFS3-F1
#
_entry.id   AF-A0A355PFS3-F1
#
_cell.length_a   1.000
_cell.length_b   1.000
_cell.length_c   1.000
_cell.angle_alpha   90.00
_cell.angle_beta   90.00
_cell.angle_gamma   90.00
#
_symmetry.space_group_name_H-M   'P 1'
#
loop_
_entity.id
_entity.type
_entity.pdbx_description
1 polymer ?
#
loop_
_entity_poly.entity_id
_entity_poly.type
_entity_poly.pdbx_seq_one_letter_code
_entity_poly.pdbx_strand_id
1 'polypeptide(L)'
;MSSAFEHTLAAIDALHAQDPRPTTLADGTSHPQELIYAQRMSRWLERLQETPSELLRIAVRAQHLQRWQLPRSDYPEGRIGYLTWRRDQSAQAG
;
A
#
# COMPACT_ATOMS: atom_id res chain seq x y z
N MET A 1 -13.65 20.44 10.52
CA MET A 1 -12.73 19.57 11.29
C MET A 1 -12.74 18.22 10.60
N SER A 2 -11.56 17.61 10.38
CA SER A 2 -11.48 16.32 9.69
C SER A 2 -11.84 15.17 10.63
N SER A 3 -12.51 14.13 10.12
CA SER A 3 -12.96 12.98 10.93
C SER A 3 -11.80 12.03 11.27
N ALA A 4 -11.97 11.12 12.24
CA ALA A 4 -10.96 10.10 12.54
C ALA A 4 -10.67 9.20 11.33
N PHE A 5 -11.69 8.93 10.52
CA PHE A 5 -11.58 8.18 9.26
C PHE A 5 -10.68 8.90 8.25
N GLU A 6 -10.91 10.20 8.03
CA GLU A 6 -10.10 11.01 7.11
C GLU A 6 -8.64 11.13 7.58
N HIS A 7 -8.41 11.34 8.88
CA HIS A 7 -7.05 11.33 9.45
C HIS A 7 -6.35 9.98 9.24
N THR A 8 -7.07 8.87 9.38
CA THR A 8 -6.52 7.52 9.16
C THR A 8 -6.09 7.34 7.70
N LEU A 9 -6.93 7.74 6.74
CA LEU A 9 -6.55 7.69 5.32
C LEU A 9 -5.34 8.57 5.00
N ALA A 10 -5.30 9.79 5.56
CA ALA A 10 -4.16 10.70 5.38
C ALA A 10 -2.86 10.12 5.96
N ALA A 11 -2.92 9.48 7.12
CA ALA A 11 -1.75 8.81 7.72
C ALA A 11 -1.26 7.64 6.85
N ILE A 12 -2.17 6.84 6.30
CA ILE A 12 -1.82 5.75 5.38
C ILE A 12 -1.19 6.30 4.08
N ASP A 13 -1.77 7.35 3.49
CA ASP A 13 -1.22 7.99 2.29
C ASP A 13 0.17 8.59 2.57
N ALA A 14 0.39 9.19 3.74
CA ALA A 14 1.69 9.73 4.15
C ALA A 14 2.76 8.63 4.32
N LEU A 15 2.37 7.43 4.73
CA LEU A 15 3.27 6.27 4.79
C LEU A 15 3.58 5.76 3.38
N HIS A 16 2.58 5.57 2.52
CA HIS A 16 2.78 5.17 1.12
C HIS A 16 3.62 6.17 0.31
N ALA A 17 3.53 7.46 0.65
CA ALA A 17 4.35 8.51 0.03
C ALA A 17 5.85 8.37 0.32
N GLN A 18 6.24 7.55 1.31
CA GLN A 18 7.64 7.28 1.64
C GLN A 18 8.24 6.14 0.80
N ASP A 19 7.48 5.50 -0.10
CA ASP A 19 8.02 4.53 -1.05
C ASP A 19 9.03 5.23 -1.99
N PRO A 20 10.32 4.85 -1.98
CA PRO A 20 11.33 5.50 -2.81
C PRO A 20 11.21 5.12 -4.29
N ARG A 21 10.40 4.12 -4.64
CA ARG A 21 10.25 3.64 -6.02
C ARG A 21 9.28 4.55 -6.76
N PRO A 22 9.70 5.21 -7.86
CA PRO A 22 8.82 6.07 -8.63
C PRO A 22 7.95 5.28 -9.60
N THR A 23 6.76 5.80 -9.90
CA THR A 23 5.96 5.46 -11.08
C THR A 23 5.60 6.74 -11.82
N THR A 24 5.73 6.71 -13.14
CA THR A 24 5.32 7.83 -14.00
C THR A 24 3.85 7.67 -14.38
N LEU A 25 3.07 8.74 -14.24
CA LEU A 25 1.67 8.80 -14.66
C LEU A 25 1.57 9.22 -16.14
N ALA A 26 0.36 9.11 -16.71
CA ALA A 26 0.11 9.43 -18.11
C ALA A 26 0.36 10.90 -18.46
N ASP A 27 0.30 11.79 -17.47
CA ASP A 27 0.61 13.23 -17.59
C ASP A 27 2.11 13.53 -17.45
N GLY A 28 2.96 12.51 -17.31
CA GLY A 28 4.41 12.64 -17.15
C GLY A 28 4.88 12.93 -15.72
N THR A 29 3.99 13.06 -14.75
CA THR A 29 4.36 13.29 -13.34
C THR A 29 4.90 12.02 -12.69
N SER A 30 5.89 12.17 -11.80
CA SER A 30 6.49 11.08 -11.04
C SER A 30 5.96 11.06 -9.62
N HIS A 31 5.49 9.91 -9.17
CA HIS A 31 4.92 9.71 -7.83
C HIS A 31 5.42 8.41 -7.18
N PRO A 32 5.37 8.29 -5.84
CA PRO A 32 5.65 7.02 -5.15
C PRO A 32 4.74 5.90 -5.64
N GLN A 33 5.32 4.74 -5.94
CA GLN A 33 4.64 3.62 -6.58
C GLN A 33 3.47 3.09 -5.73
N GLU A 34 3.70 2.79 -4.44
CA GLU A 34 2.60 2.29 -3.58
C GLU A 34 1.50 3.34 -3.33
N LEU A 35 1.82 4.64 -3.28
CA LEU A 35 0.79 5.69 -3.12
C LEU A 35 -0.20 5.67 -4.28
N ILE A 36 0.32 5.62 -5.52
CA ILE A 36 -0.51 5.53 -6.72
C ILE A 36 -1.28 4.21 -6.76
N TYR A 37 -0.67 3.10 -6.36
CA TYR A 37 -1.34 1.81 -6.27
C TYR A 37 -2.53 1.85 -5.29
N ALA A 38 -2.32 2.33 -4.07
CA ALA A 38 -3.35 2.43 -3.04
C ALA A 38 -4.54 3.32 -3.46
N GLN A 39 -4.25 4.44 -4.13
CA GLN A 39 -5.28 5.31 -4.72
C GLN A 39 -6.05 4.63 -5.87
N ARG A 40 -5.37 3.84 -6.72
CA ARG A 40 -6.02 3.04 -7.77
C ARG A 40 -6.95 1.98 -7.17
N MET A 41 -6.52 1.29 -6.12
CA MET A 41 -7.35 0.28 -5.44
C MET A 41 -8.58 0.89 -4.79
N SER A 42 -8.46 2.09 -4.21
CA SER A 42 -9.61 2.82 -3.67
C SER A 42 -10.62 3.21 -4.75
N ARG A 43 -10.15 3.72 -5.90
CA ARG A 43 -11.02 3.97 -7.06
C ARG A 43 -11.68 2.71 -7.60
N TRP A 44 -10.99 1.57 -7.53
CA TRP A 44 -11.58 0.30 -7.93
C TRP A 44 -12.67 -0.16 -6.97
N LEU A 45 -12.46 0.00 -5.65
CA LEU A 45 -13.48 -0.29 -4.63
C LEU A 45 -14.77 0.49 -4.90
N GLU A 46 -14.68 1.79 -5.21
CA GLU A 46 -15.83 2.64 -5.53
C GLU A 46 -16.61 2.19 -6.77
N ARG A 47 -15.98 1.41 -7.67
CA ARG A 47 -16.66 0.81 -8.83
C ARG A 47 -17.33 -0.52 -8.50
N LEU A 48 -16.87 -1.23 -7.48
CA LEU A 48 -17.41 -2.52 -7.07
C LEU A 48 -18.54 -2.40 -6.05
N GLN A 49 -18.51 -1.35 -5.22
CA GLN A 49 -19.48 -1.13 -4.17
C GLN A 49 -19.85 0.34 -4.11
N GLU A 50 -21.14 0.64 -4.25
CA GLU A 50 -21.67 2.01 -4.25
C GLU A 50 -21.43 2.73 -2.91
N THR A 51 -21.57 1.99 -1.80
CA THR A 51 -21.45 2.52 -0.43
C THR A 51 -20.50 1.65 0.42
N PRO A 52 -19.18 1.68 0.17
CA PRO A 52 -18.24 0.91 0.97
C PRO A 52 -18.10 1.50 2.36
N SER A 53 -18.06 0.64 3.38
CA SER A 53 -17.87 1.06 4.76
C SER A 53 -16.51 1.72 4.96
N GLU A 54 -16.39 2.59 5.97
CA GLU A 54 -15.13 3.23 6.33
C GLU A 54 -14.01 2.21 6.58
N LEU A 55 -14.33 1.11 7.28
CA LEU A 55 -13.38 0.03 7.53
C LEU A 55 -12.87 -0.62 6.23
N LEU A 56 -13.76 -0.86 5.26
CA LEU A 56 -13.37 -1.43 3.98
C LEU A 56 -12.49 -0.45 3.18
N ARG A 57 -12.83 0.84 3.20
CA ARG A 57 -12.01 1.89 2.58
C ARG A 57 -10.61 1.96 3.21
N ILE A 58 -10.51 1.90 4.53
CA ILE A 58 -9.24 1.86 5.26
C ILE A 58 -8.45 0.60 4.86
N ALA A 59 -9.07 -0.57 4.90
CA ALA A 59 -8.40 -1.84 4.58
C ALA A 59 -7.83 -1.85 3.15
N VAL A 60 -8.61 -1.37 2.18
CA VAL A 60 -8.16 -1.24 0.78
C VAL A 60 -7.05 -0.20 0.66
N ARG A 61 -7.15 0.94 1.35
CA ARG A 61 -6.11 1.97 1.29
C ARG A 61 -4.80 1.52 1.95
N ALA A 62 -4.88 0.69 2.99
CA ALA A 62 -3.73 0.12 3.70
C ALA A 62 -3.11 -1.09 2.99
N GLN A 63 -3.64 -1.51 1.83
CA GLN A 63 -3.04 -2.60 1.07
C GLN A 63 -1.58 -2.28 0.73
N HIS A 64 -0.68 -3.23 1.02
CA HIS A 64 0.78 -3.12 0.82
C HIS A 64 1.47 -2.01 1.61
N LEU A 65 0.87 -1.52 2.70
CA LEU A 65 1.49 -0.52 3.56
C LEU A 65 2.92 -0.91 3.96
N GLN A 66 3.89 -0.06 3.63
CA GLN A 66 5.32 -0.21 3.94
C GLN A 66 5.98 -1.52 3.47
N ARG A 67 5.33 -2.27 2.57
CA ARG A 67 5.82 -3.57 2.09
C ARG A 67 7.18 -3.47 1.36
N TRP A 68 7.49 -2.30 0.78
CA TRP A 68 8.75 -2.05 0.09
C TRP A 68 9.98 -2.06 1.00
N GLN A 69 9.80 -1.92 2.33
CA GLN A 69 10.91 -1.95 3.29
C GLN A 69 11.55 -3.33 3.42
N LEU A 70 10.86 -4.39 2.99
CA LEU A 70 11.33 -5.77 2.99
C LEU A 70 11.23 -6.37 1.58
N PRO A 71 12.06 -5.89 0.63
CA PRO A 71 11.97 -6.32 -0.75
C PRO A 71 12.44 -7.78 -0.88
N ARG A 72 11.77 -8.54 -1.77
CA ARG A 72 12.10 -9.95 -2.01
C ARG A 72 13.55 -10.12 -2.48
N SER A 73 14.12 -9.13 -3.16
CA SER A 73 15.50 -9.15 -3.67
C SER A 73 16.56 -9.31 -2.59
N ASP A 74 16.25 -8.96 -1.34
CA ASP A 74 17.22 -9.02 -0.23
C ASP A 74 17.37 -10.44 0.33
N TYR A 75 16.59 -11.39 -0.19
CA TYR A 75 16.57 -12.79 0.24
C TYR A 75 17.14 -13.68 -0.88
N PRO A 76 17.88 -14.76 -0.54
CA PRO A 76 18.37 -15.71 -1.54
C PRO A 76 17.26 -16.27 -2.43
N GLU A 77 17.61 -16.69 -3.64
CA GLU A 77 16.66 -17.36 -4.53
C GLU A 77 16.24 -18.74 -3.99
N GLY A 78 15.19 -19.31 -4.59
CA GLY A 78 14.66 -20.61 -4.22
C GLY A 78 13.71 -20.60 -3.02
N ARG A 79 13.27 -21.82 -2.66
CA ARG A 79 12.19 -22.05 -1.70
C ARG A 79 12.50 -21.51 -0.31
N ILE A 80 13.73 -21.72 0.18
CA ILE A 80 14.11 -21.31 1.54
C ILE A 80 14.03 -19.79 1.66
N GLY A 81 14.69 -19.04 0.75
CA GLY A 81 14.65 -17.58 0.78
C GLY A 81 13.24 -17.00 0.62
N TYR A 82 12.39 -17.62 -0.22
CA TYR A 82 10.98 -17.22 -0.34
C TYR A 82 10.20 -17.41 0.97
N LEU A 83 10.35 -18.54 1.65
CA LEU A 83 9.64 -18.81 2.91
C LEU A 83 10.11 -17.90 4.04
N THR A 84 11.41 -17.62 4.12
CA THR A 84 11.97 -16.65 5.08
C THR A 84 11.39 -15.27 4.84
N TRP A 85 11.42 -14.77 3.59
CA TRP A 85 10.83 -13.48 3.23
C TRP A 85 9.32 -13.39 3.57
N ARG A 86 8.56 -14.46 3.33
CA ARG A 86 7.14 -14.51 3.66
C ARG A 86 6.89 -14.42 5.17
N ARG A 87 7.71 -15.10 5.98
CA ARG A 87 7.64 -15.04 7.44
C ARG A 87 7.97 -13.63 7.93
N ASP A 88 9.06 -13.05 7.46
CA ASP A 88 9.56 -11.76 7.95
C ASP A 88 8.61 -10.61 7.56
N GLN A 89 8.01 -10.65 6.36
CA GLN A 89 6.92 -9.73 6.01
C GLN A 89 5.67 -9.88 6.88
N SER A 90 5.35 -11.10 7.33
CA SER A 90 4.18 -11.32 8.19
C SER A 90 4.44 -10.76 9.59
N ALA A 91 5.69 -10.85 10.07
CA ALA A 91 6.10 -10.28 11.35
C ALA A 91 6.12 -8.75 11.35
N GLN A 92 6.40 -8.10 10.21
CA GLN A 92 6.33 -6.63 10.08
C GLN A 92 4.89 -6.08 10.10
N ALA A 93 3.91 -6.91 9.73
CA ALA A 93 2.52 -6.49 9.62
C ALA A 93 1.72 -6.58 10.94
N GLY A 94 2.30 -7.14 12.00
CA GLY A 94 1.69 -7.29 13.34
C GLY A 94 2.32 -6.36 14.36
#